data_AF-A0A5C1QJT6-F1
#
_entry.id   AF-A0A5C1QJT6-F1
#
_cell.length_a   1.000
_cell.length_b   1.000
_cell.length_c   1.000
_cell.angle_alpha   90.00
_cell.angle_beta   90.00
_cell.angle_gamma   90.00
#
_symmetry.space_group_name_H-M   'P 1'
#
loop_
_entity.id
_entity.type
_entity.pdbx_description
1 polymer ?
#
loop_
_entity_poly.entity_id
_entity_poly.type
_entity_poly.pdbx_seq_one_letter_code
_entity_poly.pdbx_strand_id
1 'polypeptide(L)'
;MSGTDFERSCKQLRKKYNFESTPEFRDDLNELFTKALGEGEDFSLELFEYCVPSEAVEDKNIEKLSDMIDLFLLDYNSEFNHLVEADWIFLKDLINVWALDMDMDTVSYIMQLVLDAGVFD
;
A
#
# COMPACT_ATOMS: atom_id res chain seq x y z
N MET A 1 11.26 -2.97 4.64
CA MET A 1 10.56 -3.18 5.93
C MET A 1 9.38 -4.05 5.58
N SER A 2 9.17 -5.24 6.15
CA SER A 2 8.01 -6.07 5.76
C SER A 2 6.69 -5.43 6.21
N GLY A 3 5.56 -5.85 5.63
CA GLY A 3 4.22 -5.42 6.03
C GLY A 3 3.95 -5.65 7.52
N THR A 4 4.38 -6.79 8.07
CA THR A 4 4.28 -7.05 9.52
C THR A 4 5.07 -6.04 10.37
N ASP A 5 6.27 -5.65 9.94
CA ASP A 5 7.06 -4.63 10.64
C ASP A 5 6.45 -3.22 10.47
N PHE A 6 5.83 -2.96 9.32
CA PHE A 6 5.07 -1.76 9.05
C PHE A 6 3.86 -1.65 10.00
N GLU A 7 3.03 -2.68 10.13
CA GLU A 7 1.91 -2.67 11.07
C GLU A 7 2.34 -2.41 12.52
N ARG A 8 3.47 -3.01 12.93
CA ARG A 8 4.04 -2.75 14.27
C ARG A 8 4.44 -1.28 14.42
N SER A 9 5.01 -0.69 13.39
CA SER A 9 5.36 0.74 13.35
C SER A 9 4.11 1.62 13.38
N CYS A 10 3.05 1.28 12.64
CA CYS A 10 1.76 1.95 12.71
C CYS A 10 1.13 1.89 14.11
N LYS A 11 1.24 0.75 14.81
CA LYS A 11 0.77 0.61 16.21
C LYS A 11 1.54 1.54 17.17
N GLN A 12 2.84 1.75 16.93
CA GLN A 12 3.63 2.73 17.70
C GLN A 12 3.24 4.16 17.35
N LEU A 13 3.01 4.43 16.07
CA LEU A 13 2.59 5.74 15.58
C LEU A 13 1.21 6.14 16.15
N ARG A 14 0.24 5.23 16.13
CA ARG A 14 -1.07 5.48 16.76
C ARG A 14 -0.96 5.81 18.25
N LYS A 15 -0.06 5.14 18.99
CA LYS A 15 0.19 5.47 20.39
C LYS A 15 0.76 6.88 20.59
N LYS A 16 1.63 7.36 19.69
CA LYS A 16 2.16 8.74 19.71
C LYS A 16 1.03 9.78 19.65
N TYR A 17 -0.03 9.48 18.91
CA TYR A 17 -1.19 10.37 18.69
C TYR A 17 -2.43 9.97 19.52
N ASN A 18 -2.28 9.19 20.60
CA ASN A 18 -3.40 8.73 21.44
C ASN A 18 -4.54 8.05 20.67
N PHE A 19 -4.23 7.38 19.56
CA PHE A 19 -5.18 6.73 18.66
C PHE A 19 -6.16 7.68 17.96
N GLU A 20 -5.87 8.98 17.95
CA GLU A 20 -6.64 9.97 17.19
C GLU A 20 -6.10 10.07 15.75
N SER A 21 -7.02 10.16 14.77
CA SER A 21 -6.68 10.43 13.37
C SER A 21 -6.57 11.94 13.14
N THR A 22 -5.41 12.50 13.47
CA THR A 22 -5.10 13.91 13.18
C THR A 22 -4.44 14.06 11.80
N PRO A 23 -4.42 15.27 11.21
CA PRO A 23 -3.65 15.53 9.99
C PRO A 23 -2.18 15.14 10.12
N GLU A 24 -1.54 15.46 11.24
CA GLU A 24 -0.13 15.10 11.51
C GLU A 24 0.08 13.59 11.62
N PHE A 25 -0.90 12.86 12.15
CA PHE A 25 -0.87 11.40 12.15
C PHE A 25 -0.91 10.85 10.71
N ARG A 26 -1.77 11.40 9.85
CA ARG A 26 -1.87 11.00 8.45
C ARG A 26 -0.57 11.31 7.68
N ASP A 27 0.03 12.47 7.91
CA ASP A 27 1.29 12.87 7.29
C ASP A 27 2.44 11.95 7.72
N ASP A 28 2.59 11.68 9.03
CA ASP A 28 3.59 10.73 9.52
C ASP A 28 3.35 9.30 9.00
N LEU A 29 2.08 8.91 8.81
CA LEU A 29 1.73 7.60 8.26
C LEU A 29 2.12 7.50 6.78
N ASN A 30 1.91 8.57 6.00
CA ASN A 30 2.34 8.65 4.61
C ASN A 30 3.88 8.58 4.49
N GLU A 31 4.61 9.32 5.35
CA GLU A 31 6.07 9.25 5.37
C GLU A 31 6.56 7.83 5.71
N LEU A 32 5.95 7.19 6.72
CA LEU A 32 6.25 5.82 7.09
C LEU A 32 5.97 4.84 5.94
N PHE A 33 4.84 4.98 5.25
CA PHE A 33 4.45 4.15 4.12
C PHE A 33 5.42 4.32 2.94
N THR A 34 5.68 5.55 2.52
CA THR A 34 6.62 5.89 1.43
C THR A 34 7.99 5.26 1.68
N LYS A 35 8.49 5.38 2.92
CA LYS A 35 9.77 4.77 3.31
C LYS A 35 9.73 3.24 3.32
N ALA A 36 8.60 2.64 3.69
CA ALA A 36 8.46 1.19 3.74
C ALA A 36 8.32 0.58 2.34
N LEU A 37 7.59 1.24 1.45
CA LEU A 37 7.34 0.84 0.07
C LEU A 37 8.64 0.88 -0.75
N GLY A 38 9.46 1.91 -0.58
CA GLY A 38 10.75 2.03 -1.26
C GLY A 38 10.69 2.50 -2.71
N GLU A 39 9.49 2.84 -3.20
CA GLU A 39 9.26 3.45 -4.50
C GLU A 39 9.38 4.99 -4.46
N GLY A 40 9.23 5.65 -5.61
CA GLY A 40 9.24 7.12 -5.69
C GLY A 40 8.15 7.79 -4.84
N GLU A 41 8.42 9.01 -4.38
CA GLU A 41 7.49 9.77 -3.51
C GLU A 41 6.12 9.99 -4.17
N ASP A 42 6.10 10.41 -5.44
CA ASP A 42 4.87 10.67 -6.17
C ASP A 42 4.01 9.39 -6.34
N PHE A 43 4.65 8.26 -6.66
CA PHE A 43 4.01 6.96 -6.74
C PHE A 43 3.42 6.54 -5.40
N SER A 44 4.23 6.64 -4.35
CA SER A 44 3.86 6.27 -2.98
C SER A 44 2.69 7.10 -2.49
N LEU A 45 2.66 8.39 -2.83
CA LEU A 45 1.59 9.31 -2.48
C LEU A 45 0.27 8.91 -3.16
N GLU A 46 0.28 8.62 -4.46
CA GLU A 46 -0.92 8.21 -5.19
C GLU A 46 -1.51 6.91 -4.63
N LEU A 47 -0.65 5.92 -4.35
CA LEU A 47 -1.06 4.65 -3.74
C LEU A 47 -1.58 4.84 -2.30
N PHE A 48 -0.94 5.73 -1.53
CA PHE A 48 -1.37 6.07 -0.18
C PHE A 48 -2.74 6.75 -0.16
N GLU A 49 -2.96 7.74 -1.02
CA GLU A 49 -4.23 8.46 -1.11
C GLU A 49 -5.39 7.54 -1.51
N TYR A 50 -5.13 6.58 -2.39
CA TYR A 50 -6.09 5.53 -2.71
C TYR A 50 -6.44 4.67 -1.48
N CYS A 51 -5.43 4.23 -0.73
CA CYS A 51 -5.63 3.38 0.44
C CYS A 51 -6.26 4.12 1.62
N VAL A 52 -6.00 5.44 1.74
CA VAL A 52 -6.44 6.31 2.84
C VAL A 52 -7.15 7.55 2.27
N PRO A 53 -8.37 7.38 1.71
CA PRO A 53 -9.05 8.43 0.96
C PRO A 53 -9.67 9.53 1.85
N SER A 54 -9.64 9.36 3.17
CA SER A 54 -10.21 10.31 4.13
C SER A 54 -9.24 10.63 5.25
N GLU A 55 -9.48 11.72 5.97
CA GLU A 55 -8.69 12.09 7.16
C GLU A 55 -8.86 11.08 8.32
N ALA A 56 -10.00 10.40 8.38
CA ALA A 56 -10.24 9.35 9.36
C ALA A 56 -9.56 8.05 8.90
N VAL A 57 -8.46 7.69 9.55
CA VAL A 57 -7.70 6.48 9.24
C VAL A 57 -8.24 5.31 10.06
N GLU A 58 -8.82 4.33 9.39
CA GLU A 58 -9.33 3.10 10.00
C GLU A 58 -8.28 1.99 9.99
N ASP A 59 -8.48 0.93 10.79
CA ASP A 59 -7.58 -0.24 10.82
C ASP A 59 -7.46 -0.92 9.46
N LYS A 60 -8.58 -1.06 8.73
CA LYS A 60 -8.62 -1.64 7.37
C LYS A 60 -7.73 -0.88 6.38
N ASN A 61 -7.52 0.42 6.60
CA ASN A 61 -6.63 1.20 5.75
C ASN A 61 -5.17 0.81 5.98
N ILE A 62 -4.79 0.52 7.23
CA ILE A 62 -3.43 0.10 7.58
C ILE A 62 -3.16 -1.33 7.10
N GLU A 63 -4.14 -2.23 7.26
CA GLU A 63 -4.07 -3.60 6.72
C GLU A 63 -3.87 -3.57 5.20
N LYS A 64 -4.64 -2.74 4.49
CA LYS A 64 -4.45 -2.51 3.05
C LYS A 64 -3.07 -1.97 2.70
N LEU A 65 -2.58 -0.94 3.41
CA LEU A 65 -1.23 -0.41 3.21
C LEU A 65 -0.14 -1.47 3.44
N SER A 66 -0.35 -2.37 4.41
CA SER A 66 0.56 -3.50 4.66
C SER A 66 0.60 -4.45 3.46
N ASP A 67 -0.54 -4.85 2.93
CA ASP A 67 -0.63 -5.71 1.75
C ASP A 67 0.03 -5.04 0.53
N MET A 68 -0.15 -3.72 0.37
CA MET A 68 0.53 -2.96 -0.67
C MET A 68 2.05 -2.98 -0.48
N ILE A 69 2.58 -2.87 0.74
CA ILE A 69 4.02 -3.00 0.96
C ILE A 69 4.52 -4.40 0.57
N ASP A 70 3.80 -5.44 0.99
CA ASP A 70 4.21 -6.81 0.72
C ASP A 70 4.20 -7.14 -0.79
N LEU A 71 3.29 -6.54 -1.57
CA LEU A 71 3.28 -6.63 -3.03
C LEU A 71 4.58 -6.11 -3.66
N PHE A 72 5.05 -4.96 -3.22
CA PHE A 72 6.23 -4.30 -3.80
C PHE A 72 7.54 -4.88 -3.24
N LEU A 73 7.46 -5.64 -2.15
CA LEU A 73 8.57 -6.45 -1.64
C LEU A 73 8.59 -7.87 -2.20
N LEU A 74 7.65 -8.22 -3.07
CA LEU A 74 7.49 -9.56 -3.65
C LEU A 74 7.23 -10.67 -2.61
N ASP A 75 6.66 -10.30 -1.46
CA ASP A 75 6.40 -11.19 -0.31
C ASP A 75 4.88 -11.27 0.01
N TYR A 76 4.04 -10.89 -0.96
CA TYR A 76 2.59 -10.86 -0.78
C TYR A 76 2.01 -12.27 -0.59
N ASN A 77 1.17 -12.40 0.44
CA ASN A 77 0.52 -13.65 0.80
C ASN A 77 -1.00 -13.58 0.56
N SER A 78 -1.47 -14.29 -0.47
CA SER A 78 -2.88 -14.32 -0.85
C SER A 78 -3.81 -14.98 0.18
N GLU A 79 -3.29 -15.75 1.14
CA GLU A 79 -4.10 -16.30 2.24
C GLU A 79 -4.55 -15.24 3.25
N PHE A 80 -3.83 -14.11 3.34
CA PHE A 80 -4.10 -12.99 4.24
C PHE A 80 -4.42 -11.71 3.47
N ASN A 81 -5.17 -11.85 2.38
CA ASN A 81 -5.52 -10.75 1.50
C ASN A 81 -6.64 -9.85 2.06
N HIS A 82 -6.36 -8.56 2.21
CA HIS A 82 -7.33 -7.49 2.51
C HIS A 82 -7.71 -6.65 1.26
N LEU A 83 -7.08 -6.91 0.12
CA LEU A 83 -7.35 -6.27 -1.16
C LEU A 83 -8.61 -6.84 -1.82
N VAL A 84 -9.50 -5.93 -2.22
CA VAL A 84 -10.70 -6.24 -2.99
C VAL A 84 -10.47 -6.04 -4.49
N GLU A 85 -11.40 -6.49 -5.33
CA GLU A 85 -11.32 -6.36 -6.79
C GLU A 85 -10.98 -4.93 -7.27
N ALA A 86 -11.58 -3.92 -6.65
CA ALA A 86 -11.31 -2.52 -6.98
C ALA A 86 -9.84 -2.11 -6.72
N ASP A 87 -9.19 -2.73 -5.74
CA ASP A 87 -7.78 -2.47 -5.41
C ASP A 87 -6.87 -3.04 -6.50
N TRP A 88 -7.20 -4.23 -7.02
CA TRP A 88 -6.47 -4.84 -8.14
C TRP A 88 -6.63 -4.09 -9.45
N ILE A 89 -7.83 -3.56 -9.72
CA ILE A 89 -8.07 -2.68 -10.88
C ILE A 89 -7.21 -1.43 -10.77
N PHE A 90 -7.22 -0.79 -9.60
CA PHE A 90 -6.39 0.39 -9.35
C PHE A 90 -4.90 0.10 -9.50
N LEU A 91 -4.41 -1.00 -8.92
CA LEU A 91 -3.01 -1.42 -9.06
C LEU A 91 -2.64 -1.65 -10.52
N LYS A 92 -3.48 -2.32 -11.30
CA LYS A 92 -3.25 -2.52 -12.73
C LYS A 92 -3.03 -1.18 -13.45
N ASP A 93 -3.94 -0.23 -13.23
CA ASP A 93 -3.91 1.07 -13.90
C ASP A 93 -2.70 1.90 -13.44
N LEU A 94 -2.43 1.91 -12.13
CA LEU A 94 -1.29 2.60 -11.53
C LEU A 94 0.03 2.05 -12.07
N ILE A 95 0.23 0.73 -12.02
CA ILE A 95 1.45 0.08 -12.53
C ILE A 95 1.63 0.36 -14.02
N ASN A 96 0.56 0.35 -14.83
CA ASN A 96 0.66 0.66 -16.26
C ASN A 96 1.11 2.11 -16.52
N VAL A 97 0.71 3.06 -15.67
CA VAL A 97 1.14 4.47 -15.77
C VAL A 97 2.62 4.60 -15.41
N TRP A 98 3.07 3.89 -14.38
CA TRP A 98 4.41 4.02 -13.80
C TRP A 98 5.43 2.99 -14.29
N ALA A 99 5.02 2.05 -15.16
CA ALA A 99 5.84 0.90 -15.57
C ALA A 99 7.22 1.25 -16.13
N LEU A 100 7.40 2.43 -16.74
CA LEU A 100 8.68 2.86 -17.30
C LEU A 100 9.71 3.25 -16.23
N ASP A 101 9.24 3.64 -15.06
CA ASP A 101 10.07 4.13 -13.95
C ASP A 101 10.24 3.08 -12.84
N MET A 102 9.54 1.95 -12.96
CA MET A 102 9.55 0.86 -11.99
C MET A 102 10.47 -0.30 -12.39
N ASP A 103 10.88 -1.09 -11.40
CA ASP A 103 11.59 -2.34 -11.64
C ASP A 103 10.68 -3.36 -12.36
N MET A 104 11.22 -3.99 -13.42
CA MET A 104 10.44 -4.89 -14.27
C MET A 104 10.04 -6.18 -13.57
N ASP A 105 10.79 -6.65 -12.55
CA ASP A 105 10.41 -7.84 -11.79
C ASP A 105 9.19 -7.50 -10.91
N THR A 106 9.18 -6.33 -10.27
CA THR A 106 8.03 -5.81 -9.52
C THR A 106 6.79 -5.64 -10.42
N VAL A 107 6.95 -4.99 -11.57
CA VAL A 107 5.85 -4.82 -12.54
C VAL A 107 5.28 -6.19 -12.95
N SER A 108 6.15 -7.13 -13.33
CA SER A 108 5.73 -8.46 -13.79
C SER A 108 5.04 -9.25 -12.69
N TYR A 109 5.55 -9.18 -11.46
CA TYR A 109 4.98 -9.85 -10.30
C TYR A 109 3.57 -9.34 -9.98
N ILE A 110 3.40 -8.02 -9.85
CA ILE A 110 2.11 -7.43 -9.51
C ILE A 110 1.10 -7.69 -10.63
N MET A 111 1.51 -7.56 -11.89
CA MET A 111 0.61 -7.83 -13.03
C MET A 111 0.18 -9.30 -13.10
N GLN A 112 1.03 -10.25 -12.73
CA GLN A 112 0.62 -11.65 -12.62
C GLN A 112 -0.45 -11.84 -11.53
N LEU A 113 -0.29 -11.21 -10.37
CA LEU A 113 -1.29 -11.27 -9.29
C LEU A 113 -2.62 -10.60 -9.68
N VAL A 114 -2.57 -9.48 -10.42
CA VAL A 114 -3.77 -8.82 -10.99
C VAL A 114 -4.54 -9.78 -11.91
N LEU A 115 -3.84 -10.51 -12.78
CA LEU A 115 -4.46 -11.52 -13.66
C LEU A 115 -5.05 -12.68 -12.86
N ASP A 116 -4.34 -13.15 -11.83
CA ASP A 116 -4.80 -14.23 -10.96
C ASP A 116 -6.03 -13.81 -10.13
N ALA A 117 -6.15 -12.52 -9.79
CA ALA A 117 -7.32 -11.93 -9.15
C ALA A 117 -8.53 -11.80 -10.08
N GLY A 118 -8.39 -12.15 -11.37
CA GLY A 118 -9.48 -12.16 -12.34
C GLY A 118 -9.74 -10.81 -13.00
N VAL A 119 -8.81 -9.86 -12.90
CA VAL A 119 -8.93 -8.53 -13.52
C VAL A 119 -8.32 -8.57 -14.92
N PHE A 120 -9.16 -8.68 -15.94
CA PHE A 120 -8.73 -8.91 -17.34
C PHE A 120 -8.96 -7.74 -18.31
N ASP A 121 -9.79 -6.77 -17.95
CA ASP A 121 -10.21 -5.65 -18.82
C ASP A 121 -9.44 -4.38 -18.48
#